data_AF-A0A7K1UQG5-F1
#
_entry.id   AF-A0A7K1UQG5-F1
#
_cell.length_a   1.000
_cell.length_b   1.000
_cell.length_c   1.000
_cell.angle_alpha   90.00
_cell.angle_beta   90.00
_cell.angle_gamma   90.00
#
_symmetry.space_group_name_H-M   'P 1'
#
loop_
_entity.id
_entity.type
_entity.pdbx_description
1 polymer ?
#
loop_
_entity_poly.entity_id
_entity_poly.type
_entity_poly.pdbx_seq_one_letter_code
_entity_poly.pdbx_strand_id
1 'polypeptide(L)' 'MGIIDSGVCLSSFQVHWSPQDAEFIARSDRYPGLVARNEWSSLAAVDELIELIEQQGRQPHSAGRPAA' A
#
# COMPACT_ATOMS: atom_id res chain seq x y z
N MET A 1 26.94 2.77 -10.41
CA MET A 1 25.58 2.40 -10.83
C MET A 1 24.85 1.88 -9.59
N GLY A 2 24.38 2.79 -8.72
CA GLY A 2 23.66 2.39 -7.51
C GLY A 2 22.23 2.05 -7.90
N ILE A 3 21.84 0.79 -7.70
CA ILE A 3 20.43 0.41 -7.66
C ILE A 3 19.79 1.26 -6.57
N ILE A 4 19.05 2.29 -6.99
CA ILE A 4 18.20 3.06 -6.09
C ILE A 4 17.12 2.06 -5.73
N ASP A 5 17.30 1.39 -4.60
CA ASP A 5 16.25 0.66 -3.93
C ASP A 5 15.08 1.63 -3.85
N SER A 6 14.08 1.42 -4.70
CA SER A 6 12.88 2.24 -4.75
C SER A 6 11.99 1.81 -3.59
N GLY A 7 12.59 1.71 -2.41
CA GLY A 7 11.96 1.36 -1.17
C GLY A 7 10.79 2.31 -0.97
N VAL A 8 9.63 1.73 -0.73
CA VAL A 8 8.43 2.49 -0.44
C VAL A 8 8.69 3.27 0.86
N CYS A 9 9.01 4.57 0.73
CA CYS A 9 9.16 5.45 1.89
C CYS A 9 7.78 5.72 2.53
N LEU A 10 7.41 4.88 3.49
CA LEU A 10 6.30 5.11 4.40
C LEU A 10 6.78 5.97 5.56
N SER A 11 6.25 7.18 5.70
CA SER A 11 6.48 8.02 6.89
C SER A 11 5.80 7.41 8.12
N SER A 12 4.62 6.85 7.94
CA SER A 12 3.93 6.01 8.92
C SER A 12 2.85 5.15 8.25
N PHE A 13 2.51 4.03 8.86
CA PHE A 13 1.32 3.23 8.53
C PHE A 13 0.53 3.01 9.82
N GLN A 14 -0.79 2.95 9.70
CA GLN A 14 -1.69 2.71 10.82
C GLN A 14 -2.38 1.37 10.64
N VAL A 15 -2.38 0.57 11.70
CA VAL A 15 -3.14 -0.67 11.76
C VAL A 15 -4.10 -0.57 12.94
N HIS A 16 -5.35 -0.92 12.71
CA HIS A 16 -6.35 -0.97 13.76
C HIS A 16 -7.29 -2.15 13.53
N TRP A 17 -7.86 -2.66 14.62
CA TRP A 17 -8.91 -3.68 14.56
C TRP A 17 -10.26 -3.00 14.31
N SER A 18 -11.00 -3.47 13.30
CA SER A 18 -12.40 -3.12 13.08
C SER A 18 -13.28 -4.16 13.76
N PRO A 19 -13.96 -3.82 14.87
CA PRO A 19 -14.89 -4.74 15.51
C PRO A 19 -16.17 -4.98 14.69
N GLN A 20 -16.48 -4.11 13.72
CA GLN A 20 -17.67 -4.24 12.86
C GLN A 20 -17.48 -5.33 11.81
N ASP A 21 -16.30 -5.36 11.19
CA ASP A 21 -15.96 -6.28 10.12
C ASP A 21 -15.16 -7.50 10.63
N ALA A 22 -14.80 -7.51 11.91
CA ALA A 22 -13.93 -8.51 12.54
C ALA A 22 -12.60 -8.70 11.78
N GLU A 23 -11.98 -7.60 11.38
CA GLU A 23 -10.74 -7.60 10.60
C GLU A 23 -9.74 -6.52 11.03
N PHE A 24 -8.46 -6.76 10.78
CA PHE A 24 -7.40 -5.78 10.90
C PHE A 24 -7.33 -4.93 9.63
N ILE A 25 -7.40 -3.62 9.79
CA ILE A 25 -7.33 -2.67 8.69
C ILE A 25 -6.01 -1.92 8.75
N ALA A 26 -5.18 -2.11 7.74
CA ALA A 26 -3.91 -1.42 7.54
C ALA A 26 -4.07 -0.32 6.47
N ARG A 27 -3.57 0.87 6.78
CA ARG A 27 -3.61 2.04 5.89
C ARG A 27 -2.30 2.80 5.89
N SER A 28 -1.95 3.38 4.75
CA SER A 28 -0.80 4.26 4.60
C SER A 28 -1.23 5.72 4.66
N ASP A 29 -0.48 6.55 5.40
CA ASP A 29 -0.69 8.00 5.40
C ASP A 29 -0.33 8.64 4.04
N ARG A 30 0.70 8.09 3.37
CA ARG A 30 1.19 8.57 2.07
C ARG A 30 0.27 8.18 0.91
N TYR A 31 -0.46 7.09 1.06
CA TYR A 31 -1.38 6.56 0.04
C TYR A 31 -2.77 6.38 0.66
N PRO A 32 -3.55 7.46 0.82
CA PRO A 32 -4.86 7.40 1.47
C PRO A 32 -5.88 6.53 0.72
N GLY A 33 -5.62 6.23 -0.57
CA GLY A 33 -6.44 5.32 -1.37
C GLY A 33 -6.08 3.84 -1.22
N LEU A 34 -4.99 3.50 -0.53
CA LEU A 34 -4.55 2.12 -0.32
C LEU A 34 -4.90 1.66 1.09
N VAL A 35 -5.75 0.65 1.16
CA VAL A 35 -6.22 0.02 2.39
C VAL A 35 -6.16 -1.48 2.18
N ALA A 36 -5.46 -2.18 3.08
CA ALA A 36 -5.47 -3.62 3.15
C ALA A 36 -6.23 -4.08 4.40
N ARG A 37 -6.82 -5.27 4.30
CA ARG A 37 -7.70 -5.79 5.34
C ARG A 37 -7.50 -7.27 5.50
N ASN A 38 -7.30 -7.71 6.74
CA ASN A 38 -7.06 -9.11 7.03
C ASN A 38 -7.73 -9.51 8.33
N GLU A 39 -8.55 -10.57 8.30
CA GLU A 39 -9.29 -11.08 9.46
C GLU A 39 -8.41 -11.84 10.47
N TRP A 40 -7.21 -12.29 10.07
CA TRP A 40 -6.40 -13.21 10.86
C TRP A 40 -5.27 -12.51 11.62
N SER A 41 -4.64 -11.49 11.02
CA SER A 41 -3.48 -10.85 11.65
C SER A 41 -3.24 -9.41 11.22
N SER A 42 -2.83 -8.59 12.19
CA SER A 42 -2.35 -7.22 11.95
C SER A 42 -1.11 -7.20 11.05
N LEU A 43 -0.23 -8.20 11.17
CA LEU A 43 0.96 -8.30 10.33
C LEU A 43 0.59 -8.66 8.89
N ALA A 44 -0.37 -9.57 8.70
CA ALA A 44 -0.85 -9.96 7.37
C ALA A 44 -1.52 -8.77 6.66
N ALA A 45 -2.31 -7.96 7.39
CA ALA A 45 -2.87 -6.73 6.83
C ALA A 45 -1.77 -5.73 6.39
N VAL A 46 -0.64 -5.65 7.10
CA VAL A 46 0.49 -4.79 6.70
C VAL A 46 1.22 -5.35 5.49
N ASP A 47 1.44 -6.66 5.44
CA ASP A 47 2.10 -7.33 4.31
C ASP A 47 1.32 -7.07 3.00
N GLU A 48 0.00 -7.30 3.03
CA GLU A 48 -0.91 -6.98 1.92
C GLU A 48 -0.89 -5.49 1.55
N LEU A 49 -0.78 -4.58 2.53
CA LEU A 49 -0.66 -3.14 2.26
C LEU A 49 0.63 -2.81 1.52
N ILE A 50 1.75 -3.42 1.90
CA ILE A 50 3.04 -3.23 1.25
C ILE A 50 2.96 -3.71 -0.20
N GLU A 51 2.40 -4.90 -0.42
CA GLU A 51 2.20 -5.44 -1.77
C GLU A 51 1.35 -4.50 -2.64
N LEU A 52 0.28 -3.90 -2.10
CA LEU A 52 -0.54 -2.93 -2.82
C LEU A 52 0.25 -1.67 -3.19
N ILE A 53 1.09 -1.17 -2.29
CA ILE A 53 1.90 0.02 -2.58
C ILE A 53 2.98 -0.28 -3.61
N GLU A 54 3.61 -1.46 -3.54
CA GLU A 54 4.56 -1.91 -4.55
C GLU A 54 3.91 -2.04 -5.93
N GLN A 55 2.69 -2.59 -6.00
CA GLN A 55 1.91 -2.69 -7.23
C GLN A 55 1.58 -1.31 -7.80
N GLN A 56 1.17 -0.36 -6.94
CA GLN A 56 0.91 1.02 -7.34
C GLN A 56 2.17 1.73 -7.86
N GLY A 57 3.31 1.54 -7.20
CA GLY A 57 4.60 2.06 -7.65
C GLY A 57 5.10 1.41 -8.95
N ARG A 58 4.72 0.14 -9.18
CA ARG A 58 5.00 -0.58 -10.42
C ARG A 58 4.05 -0.30 -11.57
N GLN A 59 2.92 0.38 -11.35
CA GLN A 59 2.13 0.94 -12.46
C GLN A 59 2.82 2.23 -12.93
N PRO A 60 3.64 2.21 -14.01
CA PRO A 60 3.97 3.46 -14.66
C PRO A 60 2.65 4.09 -15.11
N HIS A 61 2.64 5.41 -15.04
CA HIS A 61 1.67 6.30 -15.63
C HIS A 61 1.51 6.01 -17.14
N SER A 62 0.84 4.91 -17.53
CA SER A 62 0.49 4.58 -18.91
C SER A 62 -0.85 5.21 -19.30
N ALA A 63 -1.09 6.43 -18.82
CA ALA A 63 -2.22 7.26 -19.22
C ALA A 63 -1.68 8.64 -19.61
N GLY A 64 -1.30 8.80 -20.88
CA GLY A 64 -0.99 10.12 -21.42
C GLY A 64 0.03 10.12 -22.54
N ARG A 65 -0.21 9.37 -23.61
CA ARG A 65 0.43 9.56 -24.92
C ARG A 65 0.10 10.97 -25.44
N PRO A 66 1.06 11.90 -25.64
CA PRO A 66 0.81 13.07 -26.48
C PRO A 66 1.36 12.82 -27.89
N ALA A 67 0.77 13.56 -28.84
CA ALA A 67 1.18 13.76 -30.23
C ALA A 67 0.87 12.64 -31.24
N ALA A 68 -0.30 12.78 -31.88
CA ALA A 68 -0.47 12.58 -33.32
C ALA A 68 -1.04 13.87 -33.92
#